data_AF-A0A168IMA0-F1
#
_entry.id   AF-A0A168IMA0-F1
#
_cell.length_a   1.000
_cell.length_b   1.000
_cell.length_c   1.000
_cell.angle_alpha   90.00
_cell.angle_beta   90.00
_cell.angle_gamma   90.00
#
_symmetry.space_group_name_H-M   'P 1'
#
loop_
_entity.id
_entity.type
_entity.pdbx_description
1 polymer ?
#
loop_
_entity_poly.entity_id
_entity_poly.type
_entity_poly.pdbx_seq_one_letter_code
_entity_poly.pdbx_strand_id
1 'polypeptide(L)'
;MEAFFQYYREVAASYVPERPMDGLQALSTHDDLVAIIAALKQCPQAQRSTITRAYFAQKAQACGEVNLPPVVDQNRAFGLAARVMAMVNSSAESQTDGLLESGMLPLTWQDDTSFSDFLDMAFPSQSDMNAAQNDLLQQLMSEPSNKWHNLTARRLKKIAGLDLVATDNLQNHLRLDWKCKTVEIYHYTSVLKENLLSSVDCDDHDNTTRGISEGNMPRELALETLVTLKEILFPLDSDSQALLRTLVCKESFDPDCLRVDTRPYRRLDEKSLCYRYWGNRLSDLQEHMEAPTAKGFVEKWMERRSGARYVMMATLGGVVIAVILGALSLAVSIFQAWVGYQQWKHPVNRS
;
A
#
# COMPACT_ATOMS: atom_id res chain seq x y z
N MET A 1 -21.41 0.25 -8.78
CA MET A 1 -21.61 -0.49 -7.51
C MET A 1 -21.76 -1.99 -7.70
N GLU A 2 -22.35 -2.50 -8.78
CA GLU A 2 -22.50 -3.96 -8.99
C GLU A 2 -21.18 -4.74 -8.90
N ALA A 3 -20.13 -4.26 -9.57
CA ALA A 3 -18.80 -4.88 -9.51
C ALA A 3 -18.24 -4.91 -8.07
N PHE A 4 -18.42 -3.84 -7.30
CA PHE A 4 -18.03 -3.82 -5.89
C PHE A 4 -18.81 -4.84 -5.06
N PHE A 5 -20.11 -5.01 -5.27
CA PHE A 5 -20.89 -6.00 -4.51
C PHE A 5 -20.50 -7.44 -4.89
N GLN A 6 -20.11 -7.69 -6.13
CA GLN A 6 -19.55 -8.98 -6.53
C GLN A 6 -18.20 -9.23 -5.84
N TYR A 7 -17.30 -8.24 -5.85
CA TYR A 7 -16.05 -8.27 -5.09
C TYR A 7 -16.30 -8.53 -3.59
N TYR A 8 -17.22 -7.79 -2.97
CA TYR A 8 -17.60 -7.95 -1.58
C TYR A 8 -18.06 -9.38 -1.29
N ARG A 9 -18.90 -9.95 -2.16
CA ARG A 9 -19.38 -11.33 -2.03
C ARG A 9 -18.22 -12.33 -2.09
N GLU A 10 -17.31 -12.17 -3.04
CA GLU A 10 -16.14 -13.07 -3.20
C GLU A 10 -15.20 -12.98 -2.00
N VAL A 11 -14.88 -11.77 -1.56
CA VAL A 11 -14.00 -11.52 -0.41
C VAL A 11 -14.64 -12.02 0.88
N ALA A 12 -15.92 -11.74 1.11
CA ALA A 12 -16.64 -12.27 2.27
C ALA A 12 -16.76 -13.79 2.25
N ALA A 13 -16.98 -14.41 1.08
CA ALA A 13 -17.03 -15.87 0.94
C ALA A 13 -15.67 -16.55 1.14
N SER A 14 -14.57 -15.83 0.94
CA SER A 14 -13.21 -16.33 1.21
C SER A 14 -12.87 -16.41 2.70
N TYR A 15 -13.72 -15.86 3.58
CA TYR A 15 -13.53 -15.95 5.02
C TYR A 15 -13.75 -17.39 5.50
N VAL A 16 -12.71 -17.95 6.13
CA VAL A 16 -12.74 -19.27 6.73
C VAL A 16 -12.40 -19.13 8.22
N PRO A 17 -13.36 -19.40 9.13
CA PRO A 17 -13.10 -19.44 10.57
C PRO A 17 -11.99 -20.43 10.91
N GLU A 18 -11.22 -20.15 11.96
CA GLU A 18 -10.14 -21.06 12.39
C GLU A 18 -10.70 -22.40 12.90
N ARG A 19 -11.86 -22.39 13.54
CA ARG A 19 -12.54 -23.58 14.07
C ARG A 19 -14.00 -23.61 13.63
N PRO A 20 -14.28 -24.00 12.38
CA PRO A 20 -15.63 -23.94 11.82
C PRO A 20 -16.63 -24.86 12.53
N MET A 21 -16.16 -25.89 13.25
CA MET A 21 -16.99 -26.88 13.93
C MET A 21 -17.30 -26.55 15.40
N ASP A 22 -16.60 -25.57 15.99
CA ASP A 22 -16.73 -25.21 17.42
C ASP A 22 -17.79 -24.11 17.65
N GLY A 23 -18.39 -23.57 16.58
CA GLY A 23 -19.42 -22.52 16.64
C GLY A 23 -18.91 -21.11 17.01
N LEU A 24 -17.68 -21.00 17.54
CA LEU A 24 -17.04 -19.75 17.95
C LEU A 24 -16.34 -19.05 16.77
N GLN A 25 -17.13 -18.50 15.85
CA GLN A 25 -16.66 -17.74 14.69
C GLN A 25 -16.73 -16.24 14.94
N ALA A 26 -15.70 -15.50 14.50
CA ALA A 26 -15.65 -14.05 14.62
C ALA A 26 -16.70 -13.36 13.73
N LEU A 27 -16.88 -13.86 12.50
CA LEU A 27 -17.93 -13.44 11.58
C LEU A 27 -18.91 -14.59 11.35
N SER A 28 -20.19 -14.34 11.63
CA SER A 28 -21.30 -15.24 11.35
C SER A 28 -22.25 -14.70 10.29
N THR A 29 -22.30 -13.37 10.16
CA THR A 29 -23.20 -12.65 9.24
C THR A 29 -22.47 -11.49 8.55
N HIS A 30 -23.09 -10.96 7.51
CA HIS A 30 -22.64 -9.70 6.90
C HIS A 30 -22.77 -8.51 7.86
N ASP A 31 -23.75 -8.56 8.77
CA ASP A 31 -23.96 -7.52 9.80
C ASP A 31 -22.78 -7.44 10.77
N ASP A 32 -22.16 -8.58 11.10
CA ASP A 32 -20.93 -8.60 11.90
C ASP A 32 -19.80 -7.82 11.23
N LEU A 33 -19.64 -7.99 9.91
CA LEU A 33 -18.61 -7.30 9.16
C LEU A 33 -18.87 -5.79 9.10
N VAL A 34 -20.12 -5.39 8.87
CA VAL A 34 -20.54 -3.99 8.87
C VAL A 34 -20.36 -3.36 10.26
N ALA A 35 -20.65 -4.10 11.33
CA ALA A 35 -20.44 -3.64 12.70
C ALA A 35 -18.94 -3.44 13.04
N ILE A 36 -18.05 -4.30 12.55
CA ILE A 36 -16.60 -4.07 12.67
C ILE A 36 -16.18 -2.82 11.89
N ILE A 37 -16.66 -2.65 10.65
CA ILE A 37 -16.38 -1.44 9.85
C ILE A 37 -16.84 -0.18 10.60
N ALA A 38 -18.03 -0.21 11.21
CA ALA A 38 -18.53 0.90 12.02
C ALA A 38 -17.63 1.18 13.24
N ALA A 39 -17.13 0.14 13.91
CA ALA A 39 -16.17 0.30 15.00
C ALA A 39 -14.87 0.98 14.52
N LEU A 40 -14.31 0.56 13.38
CA LEU A 40 -13.13 1.18 12.78
C LEU A 40 -13.34 2.67 12.48
N LYS A 41 -14.51 3.02 11.93
CA LYS A 41 -14.86 4.42 11.65
C LYS A 41 -15.02 5.28 12.89
N GLN A 42 -15.51 4.71 14.00
CA GLN A 42 -15.69 5.45 15.25
C GLN A 42 -14.36 5.70 15.99
N CYS A 43 -13.43 4.76 15.87
CA CYS A 43 -12.16 4.80 16.60
C CYS A 43 -10.94 4.59 15.67
N PRO A 44 -10.76 5.40 14.60
CA PRO A 44 -9.70 5.21 13.61
C PRO A 44 -8.27 5.28 14.18
N GLN A 45 -8.08 6.06 15.24
CA GLN A 45 -6.81 6.27 15.96
C GLN A 45 -6.54 5.22 17.06
N ALA A 46 -7.52 4.38 17.38
CA ALA A 46 -7.32 3.32 18.35
C ALA A 46 -6.42 2.23 17.76
N GLN A 47 -5.52 1.69 18.57
CA GLN A 47 -4.68 0.56 18.16
C GLN A 47 -5.55 -0.66 17.82
N ARG A 48 -5.15 -1.39 16.78
CA ARG A 48 -5.82 -2.60 16.30
C ARG A 48 -6.15 -3.58 17.44
N SER A 49 -5.17 -3.89 18.29
CA SER A 49 -5.37 -4.82 19.40
C SER A 49 -6.40 -4.35 20.42
N THR A 50 -6.44 -3.04 20.68
CA THR A 50 -7.37 -2.42 21.64
C THR A 50 -8.80 -2.47 21.11
N ILE A 51 -9.00 -2.05 19.85
CA ILE A 51 -10.34 -2.02 19.26
C ILE A 51 -10.88 -3.44 19.01
N THR A 52 -10.02 -4.38 18.59
CA THR A 52 -10.40 -5.78 18.38
C THR A 52 -10.90 -6.40 19.68
N ARG A 53 -10.12 -6.25 20.76
CA ARG A 53 -10.49 -6.78 22.09
C ARG A 53 -11.76 -6.14 22.63
N ALA A 54 -11.89 -4.81 22.52
CA ALA A 54 -13.06 -4.08 22.98
C ALA A 54 -14.33 -4.53 22.24
N TYR A 55 -14.26 -4.65 20.91
CA TYR A 55 -15.37 -5.07 20.07
C TYR A 55 -15.88 -6.48 20.43
N PHE A 56 -14.98 -7.47 20.48
CA PHE A 56 -15.40 -8.84 20.78
C PHE A 56 -15.83 -9.03 22.24
N ALA A 57 -15.24 -8.30 23.19
CA ALA A 57 -15.71 -8.28 24.58
C ALA A 57 -17.14 -7.72 24.69
N GLN A 58 -17.42 -6.62 23.98
CA GLN A 58 -18.76 -6.03 23.94
C GLN A 58 -19.78 -6.96 23.26
N LYS A 59 -19.40 -7.59 22.14
CA LYS A 59 -20.23 -8.55 21.41
C LYS A 59 -20.58 -9.75 22.29
N ALA A 60 -19.60 -10.35 22.98
CA ALA A 60 -19.82 -11.47 23.88
C ALA A 60 -20.78 -11.11 25.03
N GLN A 61 -20.64 -9.91 25.61
CA GLN A 61 -21.56 -9.42 26.63
C GLN A 61 -22.99 -9.25 26.11
N ALA A 62 -23.16 -8.70 24.90
CA ALA A 62 -24.46 -8.49 24.29
C ALA A 62 -25.18 -9.81 23.94
N CYS A 63 -24.42 -10.82 23.49
CA CYS A 63 -24.96 -12.13 23.11
C CYS A 63 -25.04 -13.13 24.28
N GLY A 64 -24.52 -12.78 25.46
CA GLY A 64 -24.44 -13.69 26.61
C GLY A 64 -23.47 -14.86 26.40
N GLU A 65 -22.49 -14.71 25.50
CA GLU A 65 -21.48 -15.72 25.21
C GLU A 65 -20.36 -15.69 26.24
N VAL A 66 -19.96 -16.87 26.72
CA VAL A 66 -18.89 -17.00 27.74
C VAL A 66 -17.51 -17.04 27.12
N ASN A 67 -17.40 -17.52 25.87
CA ASN A 67 -16.12 -17.71 25.18
C ASN A 67 -16.00 -16.76 24.00
N LEU A 68 -14.81 -16.18 23.84
CA LEU A 68 -14.48 -15.34 22.69
C LEU A 68 -14.00 -16.20 21.51
N PRO A 69 -14.24 -15.77 20.26
CA PRO A 69 -13.62 -16.38 19.08
C PRO A 69 -12.08 -16.39 19.22
N PRO A 70 -11.37 -17.33 18.59
CA PRO A 70 -9.91 -17.36 18.59
C PRO A 70 -9.30 -16.03 18.11
N VAL A 71 -8.20 -15.58 18.71
CA VAL A 71 -7.56 -14.29 18.38
C VAL A 71 -7.18 -14.19 16.91
N VAL A 72 -6.72 -15.28 16.31
CA VAL A 72 -6.38 -15.34 14.87
C VAL A 72 -7.63 -15.06 14.02
N ASP A 73 -8.78 -15.61 14.42
CA ASP A 73 -10.04 -15.42 13.72
C ASP A 73 -10.58 -13.99 13.87
N GLN A 74 -10.47 -13.40 15.07
CA GLN A 74 -10.74 -11.99 15.32
C GLN A 74 -9.89 -11.09 14.41
N ASN A 75 -8.60 -11.38 14.29
CA ASN A 75 -7.68 -10.65 13.43
C ASN A 75 -8.02 -10.80 11.93
N ARG A 76 -8.44 -11.99 11.48
CA ARG A 76 -8.93 -12.17 10.10
C ARG A 76 -10.18 -11.33 9.84
N ALA A 77 -11.12 -11.30 10.77
CA ALA A 77 -12.34 -10.49 10.66
C ALA A 77 -12.03 -8.99 10.51
N PHE A 78 -11.12 -8.46 11.34
CA PHE A 78 -10.66 -7.06 11.24
C PHE A 78 -9.87 -6.78 9.94
N GLY A 79 -9.03 -7.71 9.50
CA GLY A 79 -8.34 -7.60 8.21
C GLY A 79 -9.30 -7.58 7.02
N LEU A 80 -10.36 -8.40 7.09
CA LEU A 80 -11.42 -8.42 6.08
C LEU A 80 -12.21 -7.12 6.06
N ALA A 81 -12.55 -6.58 7.24
CA ALA A 81 -13.23 -5.30 7.38
C ALA A 81 -12.41 -4.16 6.76
N ALA A 82 -11.11 -4.08 7.09
CA ALA A 82 -10.19 -3.12 6.49
C ALA A 82 -10.12 -3.26 4.96
N ARG A 83 -10.04 -4.49 4.45
CA ARG A 83 -10.02 -4.78 3.01
C ARG A 83 -11.28 -4.32 2.31
N VAL A 84 -12.45 -4.64 2.85
CA VAL A 84 -13.74 -4.24 2.25
C VAL A 84 -13.95 -2.72 2.34
N MET A 85 -13.58 -2.10 3.46
CA MET A 85 -13.80 -0.69 3.72
C MET A 85 -12.93 0.22 2.86
N ALA A 86 -11.61 -0.03 2.85
CA ALA A 86 -10.64 0.85 2.20
C ALA A 86 -10.09 0.29 0.88
N MET A 87 -10.48 -0.93 0.49
CA MET A 87 -9.95 -1.64 -0.68
C MET A 87 -8.43 -1.84 -0.61
N VAL A 88 -7.92 -2.08 0.62
CA VAL A 88 -6.49 -2.33 0.88
C VAL A 88 -6.29 -3.69 1.50
N ASN A 89 -5.38 -4.48 0.95
CA ASN A 89 -5.07 -5.79 1.50
C ASN A 89 -4.08 -5.65 2.67
N SER A 90 -4.48 -6.08 3.88
CA SER A 90 -3.54 -6.40 4.96
C SER A 90 -3.17 -7.87 4.82
N SER A 91 -1.89 -8.17 4.60
CA SER A 91 -1.42 -9.54 4.70
C SER A 91 -1.43 -9.98 6.18
N ALA A 92 -1.73 -11.27 6.43
CA ALA A 92 -1.47 -11.87 7.73
C ALA A 92 0.04 -12.17 7.84
N GLU A 93 0.63 -12.06 9.04
CA GLU A 93 2.05 -12.35 9.29
C GLU A 93 2.49 -13.75 8.79
N SER A 94 1.55 -14.67 8.58
CA SER A 94 1.78 -16.06 8.15
C SER A 94 1.58 -16.35 6.65
N GLN A 95 1.22 -15.37 5.81
CA GLN A 95 1.01 -15.56 4.35
C GLN A 95 2.06 -14.84 3.50
N THR A 96 3.33 -15.03 3.81
CA THR A 96 4.47 -14.35 3.19
C THR A 96 5.03 -15.04 1.93
N ASP A 97 4.60 -16.27 1.62
CA ASP A 97 5.32 -17.13 0.66
C ASP A 97 5.23 -16.70 -0.82
N GLY A 98 4.20 -15.96 -1.24
CA GLY A 98 4.06 -15.53 -2.66
C GLY A 98 4.49 -14.09 -2.96
N LEU A 99 4.59 -13.23 -1.93
CA LEU A 99 4.73 -11.78 -2.09
C LEU A 99 6.20 -11.34 -2.23
N LEU A 100 7.12 -12.16 -1.73
CA LEU A 100 8.57 -11.97 -1.81
C LEU A 100 9.11 -12.05 -3.26
N GLU A 101 8.50 -12.88 -4.12
CA GLU A 101 8.95 -13.06 -5.51
C GLU A 101 8.69 -11.84 -6.41
N SER A 102 7.60 -11.11 -6.11
CA SER A 102 7.28 -9.79 -6.68
C SER A 102 8.11 -8.66 -6.06
N GLY A 103 9.02 -9.00 -5.15
CA GLY A 103 9.90 -8.05 -4.49
C GLY A 103 9.14 -7.10 -3.59
N MET A 104 8.02 -7.47 -2.95
CA MET A 104 7.34 -6.62 -1.95
C MET A 104 7.23 -7.36 -0.61
N LEU A 105 7.30 -6.60 0.48
CA LEU A 105 7.06 -7.08 1.83
C LEU A 105 5.56 -6.88 2.01
N PRO A 106 4.82 -7.91 2.44
CA PRO A 106 3.41 -7.76 2.75
C PRO A 106 3.19 -6.57 3.69
N LEU A 107 2.26 -5.67 3.36
CA LEU A 107 1.84 -4.64 4.30
C LEU A 107 0.95 -5.31 5.34
N THR A 108 1.46 -5.42 6.56
CA THR A 108 0.75 -6.03 7.68
C THR A 108 0.24 -4.92 8.59
N TRP A 109 -1.07 -4.91 8.86
CA TRP A 109 -1.64 -4.03 9.87
C TRP A 109 -1.37 -4.60 11.26
N GLN A 110 -0.38 -4.05 11.96
CA GLN A 110 0.12 -4.55 13.24
C GLN A 110 -0.79 -4.19 14.43
N ASP A 111 -0.72 -5.01 15.47
CA ASP A 111 -1.53 -4.90 16.69
C ASP A 111 -1.34 -3.57 17.46
N ASP A 112 -0.15 -2.97 17.34
CA ASP A 112 0.26 -1.71 17.98
C ASP A 112 -0.03 -0.46 17.11
N THR A 113 -0.49 -0.65 15.88
CA THR A 113 -0.78 0.43 14.94
C THR A 113 -2.26 0.74 14.86
N SER A 114 -2.61 2.03 14.70
CA SER A 114 -3.99 2.43 14.44
C SER A 114 -4.39 2.16 12.99
N PHE A 115 -5.68 2.25 12.66
CA PHE A 115 -6.12 2.08 11.28
C PHE A 115 -5.72 3.29 10.41
N SER A 116 -5.69 4.49 10.99
CA SER A 116 -5.12 5.69 10.36
C SER A 116 -3.64 5.51 10.02
N ASP A 117 -2.82 5.06 10.97
CA ASP A 117 -1.39 4.84 10.72
C ASP A 117 -1.17 3.79 9.64
N PHE A 118 -2.01 2.74 9.63
CA PHE A 118 -1.97 1.72 8.59
C PHE A 118 -2.26 2.29 7.20
N LEU A 119 -3.25 3.16 7.07
CA LEU A 119 -3.55 3.82 5.79
C LEU A 119 -2.47 4.83 5.40
N ASP A 120 -1.89 5.57 6.35
CA ASP A 120 -0.75 6.47 6.08
C ASP A 120 0.49 5.68 5.63
N MET A 121 0.72 4.49 6.19
CA MET A 121 1.76 3.57 5.71
C MET A 121 1.44 2.99 4.33
N ALA A 122 0.17 2.70 4.04
CA ALA A 122 -0.27 2.21 2.74
C ALA A 122 -0.14 3.27 1.64
N PHE A 123 -0.41 4.53 2.00
CA PHE A 123 -0.46 5.68 1.10
C PHE A 123 0.39 6.84 1.64
N PRO A 124 1.74 6.72 1.58
CA PRO A 124 2.62 7.76 2.09
C PRO A 124 2.43 9.06 1.29
N SER A 125 2.02 10.14 1.98
CA SER A 125 1.89 11.47 1.39
C SER A 125 3.24 12.16 1.25
N GLN A 126 3.43 12.91 0.15
CA GLN A 126 4.64 13.73 -0.05
C GLN A 126 4.71 14.98 0.84
N SER A 127 3.60 15.40 1.46
CA SER A 127 3.56 16.59 2.32
C SER A 127 4.49 16.50 3.52
N ASP A 128 4.77 15.29 4.00
CA ASP A 128 5.54 15.04 5.23
C ASP A 128 7.05 15.02 4.98
N MET A 129 7.47 15.02 3.70
CA MET A 129 8.87 15.11 3.30
C MET A 129 9.26 16.58 3.09
N ASN A 130 9.75 17.23 4.15
CA ASN A 130 10.36 18.58 4.17
C ASN A 130 9.48 19.75 3.66
N ALA A 131 8.72 20.35 4.59
CA ALA A 131 7.90 21.57 4.37
C ALA A 131 8.64 22.75 3.69
N ALA A 132 9.96 22.89 3.87
CA ALA A 132 10.73 24.00 3.28
C ALA A 132 11.09 23.79 1.79
N GLN A 133 11.09 22.56 1.28
CA GLN A 133 11.32 22.26 -0.14
C GLN A 133 9.99 22.21 -0.92
N ASN A 134 8.89 22.00 -0.20
CA ASN A 134 7.56 21.81 -0.75
C ASN A 134 6.97 23.08 -1.37
N ASP A 135 7.23 24.29 -0.87
CA ASP A 135 6.67 25.51 -1.48
C ASP A 135 7.10 25.71 -2.95
N LEU A 136 8.35 25.38 -3.29
CA LEU A 136 8.86 25.51 -4.66
C LEU A 136 8.40 24.35 -5.56
N LEU A 137 8.31 23.13 -5.03
CA LEU A 137 7.79 21.97 -5.75
C LEU A 137 6.27 22.06 -5.96
N GLN A 138 5.53 22.57 -4.98
CA GLN A 138 4.09 22.76 -5.02
C GLN A 138 3.69 23.86 -6.01
N GLN A 139 4.48 24.94 -6.13
CA GLN A 139 4.35 25.92 -7.21
C GLN A 139 4.72 25.38 -8.61
N LEU A 140 5.59 24.38 -8.70
CA LEU A 140 5.91 23.69 -9.97
C LEU A 140 4.89 22.59 -10.33
N MET A 141 4.14 22.09 -9.34
CA MET A 141 3.14 21.02 -9.48
C MET A 141 1.71 21.53 -9.68
N SER A 142 1.47 22.84 -9.55
CA SER A 142 0.16 23.49 -9.70
C SER A 142 -0.38 23.58 -11.14
N GLU A 143 0.33 23.05 -12.14
CA GLU A 143 -0.19 22.88 -13.51
C GLU A 143 -0.27 21.38 -13.88
N PRO A 144 -1.20 20.61 -13.27
CA PRO A 144 -1.27 19.16 -13.39
C PRO A 144 -1.57 18.65 -14.82
N SER A 145 -2.13 19.47 -15.69
CA SER A 145 -2.56 19.07 -17.04
C SER A 145 -1.39 18.89 -18.02
N ASN A 146 -0.25 19.56 -17.81
CA ASN A 146 0.86 19.53 -18.77
C ASN A 146 2.00 18.58 -18.38
N LYS A 147 2.16 18.19 -17.12
CA LYS A 147 3.29 17.34 -16.72
C LYS A 147 3.17 15.90 -17.25
N TRP A 148 2.00 15.28 -17.06
CA TRP A 148 1.76 13.88 -17.42
C TRP A 148 0.87 13.70 -18.65
N HIS A 149 0.71 14.71 -19.50
CA HIS A 149 -0.12 14.64 -20.72
C HIS A 149 0.29 13.49 -21.67
N ASN A 150 1.54 13.05 -21.59
CA ASN A 150 2.08 11.94 -22.37
C ASN A 150 1.78 10.56 -21.76
N LEU A 151 1.34 10.47 -20.50
CA LEU A 151 1.19 9.25 -19.71
C LEU A 151 -0.16 8.55 -19.91
N THR A 152 -0.67 8.53 -21.13
CA THR A 152 -1.93 7.82 -21.42
C THR A 152 -1.75 6.30 -21.35
N ALA A 153 -2.79 5.58 -20.93
CA ALA A 153 -2.83 4.11 -20.90
C ALA A 153 -2.49 3.49 -22.26
N ARG A 154 -2.92 4.15 -23.35
CA ARG A 154 -2.56 3.75 -24.72
C ARG A 154 -1.06 3.80 -24.95
N ARG A 155 -0.39 4.86 -24.51
CA ARG A 155 1.07 5.00 -24.70
C ARG A 155 1.85 4.07 -23.79
N LEU A 156 1.37 3.81 -22.57
CA LEU A 156 1.92 2.74 -21.73
C LEU A 156 1.87 1.39 -22.46
N LYS A 157 0.72 1.03 -23.06
CA LYS A 157 0.56 -0.23 -23.81
C LYS A 157 1.34 -0.28 -25.12
N LYS A 158 1.31 0.80 -25.92
CA LYS A 158 1.89 0.82 -27.28
C LYS A 158 3.37 1.20 -27.34
N ILE A 159 3.81 2.13 -26.49
CA ILE A 159 5.18 2.69 -26.53
C ILE A 159 6.06 1.99 -25.50
N ALA A 160 5.61 1.94 -24.25
CA ALA A 160 6.38 1.28 -23.19
C ALA A 160 6.24 -0.26 -23.21
N GLY A 161 5.27 -0.79 -23.97
CA GLY A 161 5.02 -2.23 -24.05
C GLY A 161 4.57 -2.82 -22.72
N LEU A 162 3.84 -2.03 -21.92
CA LEU A 162 3.32 -2.42 -20.62
C LEU A 162 1.88 -2.92 -20.74
N ASP A 163 1.59 -4.06 -20.13
CA ASP A 163 0.23 -4.56 -20.00
C ASP A 163 -0.49 -3.90 -18.81
N LEU A 164 -1.78 -3.60 -18.98
CA LEU A 164 -2.58 -2.92 -17.96
C LEU A 164 -3.42 -3.98 -17.24
N VAL A 165 -3.17 -4.18 -15.97
CA VAL A 165 -3.83 -5.24 -15.18
C VAL A 165 -4.79 -4.60 -14.20
N ALA A 166 -6.05 -5.03 -14.19
CA ALA A 166 -7.02 -4.63 -13.18
C ALA A 166 -6.57 -5.09 -11.78
N THR A 167 -6.63 -4.21 -10.77
CA THR A 167 -6.37 -4.57 -9.37
C THR A 167 -7.51 -4.14 -8.46
N ASP A 168 -7.84 -5.00 -7.50
CA ASP A 168 -8.80 -4.75 -6.42
C ASP A 168 -8.16 -4.02 -5.24
N ASN A 169 -6.84 -4.07 -5.12
CA ASN A 169 -6.08 -3.40 -4.08
C ASN A 169 -5.72 -1.97 -4.52
N LEU A 170 -6.34 -0.98 -3.89
CA LEU A 170 -6.09 0.44 -4.14
C LEU A 170 -4.61 0.80 -3.95
N GLN A 171 -3.93 0.16 -3.00
CA GLN A 171 -2.49 0.36 -2.77
C GLN A 171 -1.64 0.03 -4.00
N ASN A 172 -2.11 -0.83 -4.89
CA ASN A 172 -1.40 -1.21 -6.10
C ASN A 172 -1.70 -0.32 -7.31
N HIS A 173 -2.51 0.73 -7.16
CA HIS A 173 -2.78 1.65 -8.26
C HIS A 173 -1.48 2.26 -8.81
N LEU A 174 -1.27 2.20 -10.14
CA LEU A 174 -0.05 2.59 -10.84
C LEU A 174 1.22 1.80 -10.44
N ARG A 175 1.07 0.62 -9.84
CA ARG A 175 2.22 -0.20 -9.50
C ARG A 175 2.83 -0.79 -10.77
N LEU A 176 4.06 -0.38 -11.07
CA LEU A 176 4.86 -0.92 -12.16
C LEU A 176 5.59 -2.19 -11.70
N ASP A 177 5.31 -3.32 -12.36
CA ASP A 177 6.13 -4.52 -12.31
C ASP A 177 6.96 -4.61 -13.60
N TRP A 178 8.25 -4.31 -13.46
CA TRP A 178 9.19 -4.32 -14.58
C TRP A 178 9.51 -5.73 -15.09
N LYS A 179 9.37 -6.77 -14.26
CA LYS A 179 9.65 -8.16 -14.65
C LYS A 179 8.56 -8.67 -15.57
N CYS A 180 7.31 -8.49 -15.14
CA CYS A 180 6.14 -8.89 -15.89
C CYS A 180 5.74 -7.86 -16.96
N LYS A 181 6.36 -6.67 -16.95
CA LYS A 181 6.00 -5.52 -17.79
C LYS A 181 4.52 -5.16 -17.64
N THR A 182 4.02 -5.17 -16.41
CA THR A 182 2.62 -4.87 -16.11
C THR A 182 2.52 -3.62 -15.26
N VAL A 183 1.44 -2.87 -15.43
CA VAL A 183 1.02 -1.81 -14.52
C VAL A 183 -0.33 -2.18 -13.95
N GLU A 184 -0.41 -2.28 -12.63
CA GLU A 184 -1.67 -2.52 -11.93
C GLU A 184 -2.49 -1.22 -11.85
N ILE A 185 -3.75 -1.28 -12.28
CA ILE A 185 -4.66 -0.15 -12.33
C ILE A 185 -5.90 -0.48 -11.49
N TYR A 186 -6.04 0.22 -10.37
CA TYR A 186 -7.26 0.15 -9.58
C TYR A 186 -8.47 0.61 -10.42
N HIS A 187 -9.53 -0.19 -10.44
CA HIS A 187 -10.63 0.01 -11.39
C HIS A 187 -12.02 0.19 -10.75
N TYR A 188 -12.20 0.01 -9.45
CA TYR A 188 -13.50 0.17 -8.80
C TYR A 188 -13.86 1.66 -8.60
N THR A 189 -14.10 2.38 -9.69
CA THR A 189 -14.39 3.83 -9.63
C THR A 189 -15.66 4.16 -8.86
N SER A 190 -16.59 3.21 -8.77
CA SER A 190 -17.81 3.41 -7.99
C SER A 190 -17.53 3.56 -6.49
N VAL A 191 -16.54 2.83 -5.94
CA VAL A 191 -16.12 2.99 -4.54
C VAL A 191 -15.52 4.37 -4.28
N LEU A 192 -14.68 4.86 -5.20
CA LEU A 192 -14.09 6.20 -5.10
C LEU A 192 -15.18 7.28 -5.11
N LYS A 193 -16.15 7.16 -6.02
CA LYS A 193 -17.27 8.10 -6.16
C LYS A 193 -18.13 8.14 -4.90
N GLU A 194 -18.50 6.99 -4.34
CA GLU A 194 -19.29 6.96 -3.09
C GLU A 194 -18.52 7.56 -1.91
N ASN A 195 -17.21 7.34 -1.82
CA ASN A 195 -16.38 7.99 -0.81
C ASN A 195 -16.35 9.52 -1.01
N LEU A 196 -16.18 9.99 -2.25
CA LEU A 196 -16.20 11.41 -2.58
C LEU A 196 -17.56 12.06 -2.33
N LEU A 197 -18.67 11.34 -2.52
CA LEU A 197 -20.01 11.83 -2.17
C LEU A 197 -20.20 11.90 -0.66
N SER A 198 -19.74 10.89 0.08
CA SER A 198 -19.88 10.82 1.54
C SER A 198 -19.05 11.89 2.26
N SER A 199 -17.97 12.36 1.63
CA SER A 199 -17.09 13.40 2.18
C SER A 199 -17.38 14.80 1.63
N VAL A 200 -18.38 15.01 0.77
CA VAL A 200 -18.50 16.27 0.01
C VAL A 200 -18.70 17.50 0.90
N ASP A 201 -19.47 17.38 1.99
CA ASP A 201 -19.88 18.48 2.88
C ASP A 201 -18.94 18.74 4.06
N CYS A 202 -17.78 18.08 4.13
CA CYS A 202 -16.87 18.13 5.28
C CYS A 202 -15.84 19.27 5.18
N ASP A 203 -15.59 19.99 6.29
CA ASP A 203 -14.66 21.13 6.32
C ASP A 203 -13.18 20.78 6.02
N ASP A 204 -12.45 21.81 5.56
CA ASP A 204 -11.13 21.90 4.87
C ASP A 204 -9.87 21.33 5.57
N HIS A 205 -10.01 20.41 6.53
CA HIS A 205 -8.86 19.76 7.19
C HIS A 205 -8.88 18.25 6.95
N ASP A 206 -8.41 17.88 5.75
CA ASP A 206 -8.36 16.51 5.23
C ASP A 206 -7.19 15.73 5.87
N ASN A 207 -7.33 15.35 7.14
CA ASN A 207 -6.44 14.36 7.76
C ASN A 207 -7.03 12.96 7.61
N THR A 208 -6.15 11.95 7.57
CA THR A 208 -6.53 10.55 7.35
C THR A 208 -7.61 10.06 8.30
N THR A 209 -7.57 10.47 9.57
CA THR A 209 -8.56 10.14 10.60
C THR A 209 -9.97 10.57 10.24
N ARG A 210 -10.13 11.82 9.77
CA ARG A 210 -11.42 12.38 9.37
C ARG A 210 -11.91 11.70 8.10
N GLY A 211 -11.03 11.53 7.11
CA GLY A 211 -11.36 10.83 5.86
C GLY A 211 -11.88 9.40 6.10
N ILE A 212 -11.31 8.69 7.09
CA ILE A 212 -11.82 7.37 7.52
C ILE A 212 -13.20 7.49 8.19
N SER A 213 -13.38 8.46 9.08
CA SER A 213 -14.60 8.61 9.89
C SER A 213 -15.82 9.01 9.04
N GLU A 214 -15.63 9.93 8.10
CA GLU A 214 -16.68 10.52 7.27
C GLU A 214 -16.91 9.66 6.01
N GLY A 215 -15.82 9.37 5.28
CA GLY A 215 -15.81 8.50 4.12
C GLY A 215 -15.40 7.07 4.50
N ASN A 216 -14.31 6.60 3.91
CA ASN A 216 -13.63 5.35 4.31
C ASN A 216 -12.10 5.44 4.12
N MET A 217 -11.62 6.52 3.50
CA MET A 217 -10.22 6.81 3.20
C MET A 217 -10.09 8.32 2.96
N PRO A 218 -8.88 8.89 2.97
CA PRO A 218 -8.67 10.32 2.67
C PRO A 218 -9.35 10.76 1.38
N ARG A 219 -10.01 11.92 1.39
CA ARG A 219 -10.76 12.41 0.23
C ARG A 219 -9.82 12.73 -0.93
N GLU A 220 -8.71 13.40 -0.65
CA GLU A 220 -7.64 13.67 -1.63
C GLU A 220 -7.16 12.40 -2.34
N LEU A 221 -6.94 11.29 -1.60
CA LEU A 221 -6.52 10.01 -2.19
C LEU A 221 -7.54 9.50 -3.21
N ALA A 222 -8.83 9.50 -2.85
CA ALA A 222 -9.89 9.04 -3.74
C ALA A 222 -10.01 9.93 -4.98
N LEU A 223 -9.86 11.25 -4.81
CA LEU A 223 -9.92 12.21 -5.89
C LEU A 223 -8.71 12.07 -6.84
N GLU A 224 -7.50 11.95 -6.31
CA GLU A 224 -6.29 11.72 -7.11
C GLU A 224 -6.39 10.42 -7.91
N THR A 225 -6.86 9.32 -7.31
CA THR A 225 -7.06 8.06 -8.04
C THR A 225 -8.08 8.24 -9.17
N LEU A 226 -9.21 8.90 -8.88
CA LEU A 226 -10.27 9.08 -9.88
C LEU A 226 -9.80 9.96 -11.05
N VAL A 227 -9.13 11.08 -10.76
CA VAL A 227 -8.62 12.00 -11.78
C VAL A 227 -7.49 11.33 -12.58
N THR A 228 -6.60 10.58 -11.93
CA THR A 228 -5.57 9.78 -12.63
C THR A 228 -6.20 8.86 -13.66
N LEU A 229 -7.25 8.13 -13.29
CA LEU A 229 -7.95 7.23 -14.21
C LEU A 229 -8.58 7.98 -15.38
N LYS A 230 -9.30 9.07 -15.12
CA LYS A 230 -10.19 9.72 -16.10
C LYS A 230 -9.51 10.78 -16.96
N GLU A 231 -8.51 11.46 -16.42
CA GLU A 231 -7.89 12.63 -17.06
C GLU A 231 -6.47 12.33 -17.54
N ILE A 232 -5.73 11.44 -16.87
CA ILE A 232 -4.36 11.05 -17.27
C ILE A 232 -4.35 9.76 -18.10
N LEU A 233 -4.85 8.66 -17.53
CA LEU A 233 -4.72 7.34 -18.15
C LEU A 233 -5.72 7.14 -19.30
N PHE A 234 -6.98 7.51 -19.10
CA PHE A 234 -8.05 7.35 -20.09
C PHE A 234 -8.75 8.68 -20.40
N PRO A 235 -8.04 9.66 -20.99
CA PRO A 235 -8.64 10.93 -21.39
C PRO A 235 -9.76 10.75 -22.42
N LEU A 236 -10.50 11.82 -22.69
CA LEU A 236 -11.73 11.79 -23.50
C LEU A 236 -11.52 11.57 -25.00
N ASP A 237 -10.29 11.36 -25.45
CA ASP A 237 -10.01 11.06 -26.85
C ASP A 237 -10.54 9.67 -27.25
N SER A 238 -10.86 9.53 -28.54
CA SER A 238 -11.50 8.33 -29.08
C SER A 238 -10.71 7.06 -28.82
N ASP A 239 -9.38 7.13 -28.89
CA ASP A 239 -8.51 5.96 -28.82
C ASP A 239 -8.34 5.48 -27.37
N SER A 240 -8.19 6.41 -26.42
CA SER A 240 -8.17 6.09 -24.98
C SER A 240 -9.51 5.49 -24.53
N GLN A 241 -10.63 6.05 -24.97
CA GLN A 241 -11.96 5.51 -24.65
C GLN A 241 -12.22 4.16 -25.33
N ALA A 242 -11.72 3.93 -26.55
CA ALA A 242 -11.79 2.62 -27.20
C ALA A 242 -10.96 1.56 -26.46
N LEU A 243 -9.77 1.92 -25.98
CA LEU A 243 -8.96 1.04 -25.13
C LEU A 243 -9.70 0.73 -23.83
N LEU A 244 -10.25 1.73 -23.14
CA LEU A 244 -10.99 1.52 -21.89
C LEU A 244 -12.18 0.57 -22.07
N ARG A 245 -12.97 0.74 -23.14
CA ARG A 245 -14.05 -0.21 -23.48
C ARG A 245 -13.51 -1.63 -23.69
N THR A 246 -12.35 -1.77 -24.31
CA THR A 246 -11.71 -3.08 -24.50
C THR A 246 -11.32 -3.69 -23.16
N LEU A 247 -10.73 -2.91 -22.24
CA LEU A 247 -10.35 -3.37 -20.91
C LEU A 247 -11.57 -3.80 -20.08
N VAL A 248 -12.67 -3.04 -20.16
CA VAL A 248 -13.94 -3.39 -19.49
C VAL A 248 -14.53 -4.68 -20.07
N CYS A 249 -14.53 -4.84 -21.40
CA CYS A 249 -15.13 -6.01 -22.04
C CYS A 249 -14.28 -7.29 -21.96
N LYS A 250 -12.94 -7.17 -21.85
CA LYS A 250 -12.02 -8.32 -22.01
C LYS A 250 -11.08 -8.55 -20.83
N GLU A 251 -10.80 -7.54 -20.01
CA GLU A 251 -9.76 -7.58 -18.98
C GLU A 251 -10.32 -7.24 -17.58
N SER A 252 -11.62 -7.51 -17.36
CA SER A 252 -12.30 -7.44 -16.05
C SER A 252 -12.33 -6.06 -15.36
N PHE A 253 -12.10 -4.97 -16.08
CA PHE A 253 -12.28 -3.62 -15.52
C PHE A 253 -13.77 -3.37 -15.19
N ASP A 254 -14.03 -2.60 -14.12
CA ASP A 254 -15.39 -2.27 -13.69
C ASP A 254 -16.07 -1.46 -14.81
N PRO A 255 -17.28 -1.84 -15.28
CA PRO A 255 -18.04 -1.06 -16.24
C PRO A 255 -18.29 0.40 -15.83
N ASP A 256 -18.31 0.71 -14.52
CA ASP A 256 -18.42 2.08 -14.02
C ASP A 256 -17.24 2.98 -14.46
N CYS A 257 -16.11 2.38 -14.88
CA CYS A 257 -15.00 3.08 -15.52
C CYS A 257 -15.41 3.82 -16.80
N LEU A 258 -16.49 3.43 -17.49
CA LEU A 258 -16.94 4.13 -18.69
C LEU A 258 -17.67 5.44 -18.39
N ARG A 259 -18.06 5.69 -17.14
CA ARG A 259 -18.71 6.95 -16.74
C ARG A 259 -17.66 8.05 -16.62
N VAL A 260 -17.79 9.06 -17.47
CA VAL A 260 -16.78 10.10 -17.67
C VAL A 260 -16.81 11.19 -16.60
N ASP A 261 -17.99 11.57 -16.11
CA ASP A 261 -18.11 12.83 -15.37
C ASP A 261 -17.46 12.77 -13.99
N THR A 262 -16.41 13.57 -13.78
CA THR A 262 -15.74 13.77 -12.50
C THR A 262 -16.24 15.00 -11.75
N ARG A 263 -16.97 15.91 -12.43
CA ARG A 263 -17.40 17.21 -11.87
C ARG A 263 -18.32 17.09 -10.65
N PRO A 264 -19.28 16.15 -10.57
CA PRO A 264 -20.14 16.01 -9.39
C PRO A 264 -19.38 15.65 -8.12
N TYR A 265 -18.14 15.17 -8.26
CA TYR A 265 -17.32 14.67 -7.15
C TYR A 265 -16.24 15.65 -6.71
N ARG A 266 -16.11 16.82 -7.37
CA ARG A 266 -15.19 17.90 -7.00
C ARG A 266 -15.91 18.99 -6.23
N ARG A 267 -15.26 19.50 -5.19
CA ARG A 267 -15.66 20.72 -4.48
C ARG A 267 -15.21 21.96 -5.26
N LEU A 268 -15.72 23.13 -4.86
CA LEU A 268 -15.47 24.41 -5.54
C LEU A 268 -14.03 24.95 -5.36
N ASP A 269 -13.39 24.58 -4.27
CA ASP A 269 -12.00 24.85 -3.88
C ASP A 269 -11.00 23.87 -4.51
N GLU A 270 -11.42 22.65 -4.86
CA GLU A 270 -10.61 21.58 -5.48
C GLU A 270 -10.31 21.79 -6.99
N LYS A 271 -10.16 23.04 -7.44
CA LYS A 271 -9.90 23.35 -8.86
C LYS A 271 -8.50 22.94 -9.33
N SER A 272 -7.53 22.98 -8.43
CA SER A 272 -6.15 22.54 -8.68
C SER A 272 -5.80 21.36 -7.79
N LEU A 273 -5.75 20.16 -8.37
CA LEU A 273 -5.41 18.94 -7.65
C LEU A 273 -3.89 18.83 -7.46
N CYS A 274 -3.45 18.69 -6.22
CA CYS A 274 -2.07 18.31 -5.89
C CYS A 274 -1.96 16.78 -5.91
N TYR A 275 -0.93 16.22 -6.55
CA TYR A 275 -0.68 14.77 -6.59
C TYR A 275 0.23 14.33 -5.44
N ARG A 276 -0.29 14.33 -4.21
CA ARG A 276 0.42 13.95 -2.98
C ARG A 276 0.62 12.45 -2.84
N TYR A 277 -0.33 11.64 -3.32
CA TYR A 277 -0.28 10.19 -3.19
C TYR A 277 0.33 9.52 -4.43
N TRP A 278 -0.15 9.89 -5.62
CA TRP A 278 0.25 9.20 -6.86
C TRP A 278 1.36 9.89 -7.65
N GLY A 279 1.77 11.10 -7.26
CA GLY A 279 2.76 11.91 -8.00
C GLY A 279 4.09 11.19 -8.25
N ASN A 280 4.59 10.43 -7.27
CA ASN A 280 5.81 9.63 -7.43
C ASN A 280 5.63 8.52 -8.47
N ARG A 281 4.55 7.74 -8.37
CA ARG A 281 4.30 6.61 -9.30
C ARG A 281 4.05 7.09 -10.73
N LEU A 282 3.34 8.21 -10.88
CA LEU A 282 3.15 8.87 -12.17
C LEU A 282 4.48 9.35 -12.76
N SER A 283 5.35 9.91 -11.94
CA SER A 283 6.69 10.34 -12.37
C SER A 283 7.58 9.15 -12.75
N ASP A 284 7.52 8.04 -12.01
CA ASP A 284 8.25 6.80 -12.34
C ASP A 284 7.78 6.21 -13.67
N LEU A 285 6.46 6.16 -13.91
CA LEU A 285 5.91 5.70 -15.18
C LEU A 285 6.31 6.62 -16.35
N GLN A 286 6.37 7.94 -16.10
CA GLN A 286 6.83 8.90 -17.11
C GLN A 286 8.31 8.71 -17.43
N GLU A 287 9.16 8.56 -16.42
CA GLU A 287 10.58 8.26 -16.60
C GLU A 287 10.76 6.95 -17.38
N HIS A 288 9.95 5.94 -17.10
CA HIS A 288 9.97 4.67 -17.83
C HIS A 288 9.58 4.82 -19.31
N MET A 289 8.63 5.70 -19.61
CA MET A 289 8.24 6.02 -20.98
C MET A 289 9.33 6.79 -21.75
N GLU A 290 10.11 7.62 -21.06
CA GLU A 290 11.17 8.46 -21.66
C GLU A 290 12.49 7.69 -21.82
N ALA A 291 12.83 6.80 -20.90
CA ALA A 291 14.04 5.98 -20.94
C ALA A 291 13.78 4.55 -20.39
N PRO A 292 13.62 3.52 -21.25
CA PRO A 292 13.33 2.14 -20.83
C PRO A 292 14.46 1.42 -20.05
N THR A 293 15.49 2.12 -19.57
CA THR A 293 16.74 1.50 -19.11
C THR A 293 16.67 1.09 -17.63
N ALA A 294 16.74 -0.22 -17.38
CA ALA A 294 16.49 -0.87 -16.09
C ALA A 294 17.47 -0.54 -14.93
N LYS A 295 18.56 0.20 -15.15
CA LYS A 295 19.63 0.36 -14.13
C LYS A 295 19.32 1.38 -13.04
N GLY A 296 18.69 2.53 -13.36
CA GLY A 296 18.41 3.58 -12.38
C GLY A 296 17.20 3.31 -11.48
N PHE A 297 16.29 2.44 -11.93
CA PHE A 297 15.06 2.13 -11.19
C PHE A 297 15.29 1.25 -9.97
N VAL A 298 16.17 0.24 -10.08
CA VAL A 298 16.47 -0.66 -8.96
C VAL A 298 17.14 0.10 -7.83
N GLU A 299 18.04 1.03 -8.16
CA GLU A 299 18.72 1.90 -7.20
C GLU A 299 17.76 2.86 -6.51
N LYS A 300 16.96 3.63 -7.28
CA LYS A 300 15.91 4.52 -6.72
C LYS A 300 14.86 3.76 -5.92
N TRP A 301 14.45 2.58 -6.37
CA TRP A 301 13.46 1.74 -5.68
C TRP A 301 14.02 1.17 -4.37
N MET A 302 15.29 0.74 -4.36
CA MET A 302 15.97 0.27 -3.16
C MET A 302 16.15 1.40 -2.14
N GLU A 303 16.56 2.60 -2.60
CA GLU A 303 16.70 3.80 -1.75
C GLU A 303 15.36 4.23 -1.12
N ARG A 304 14.27 4.21 -1.88
CA ARG A 304 12.93 4.60 -1.37
C ARG A 304 12.36 3.61 -0.37
N ARG A 305 12.72 2.33 -0.49
CA ARG A 305 12.21 1.27 0.37
C ARG A 305 13.06 1.05 1.62
N SER A 306 14.29 1.56 1.65
CA SER A 306 15.06 1.70 2.87
C SER A 306 14.57 2.91 3.68
N GLY A 307 13.37 2.81 4.27
CA GLY A 307 13.02 3.70 5.39
C GLY A 307 14.10 3.59 6.48
N ALA A 308 14.27 4.64 7.29
CA ALA A 308 15.36 4.80 8.29
C ALA A 308 15.71 3.54 9.13
N ARG A 309 14.77 2.60 9.30
CA ARG A 309 14.97 1.29 9.94
C ARG A 309 15.95 0.37 9.19
N TYR A 310 16.04 0.43 7.86
CA TYR A 310 16.99 -0.37 7.07
C TYR A 310 18.42 0.18 7.12
N VAL A 311 18.60 1.50 7.15
CA VAL A 311 19.91 2.12 7.39
C VAL A 311 20.42 1.70 8.77
N MET A 312 19.54 1.70 9.79
CA MET A 312 19.88 1.23 11.13
C MET A 312 20.26 -0.27 11.14
N MET A 313 19.53 -1.13 10.44
CA MET A 313 19.86 -2.57 10.35
C MET A 313 21.13 -2.84 9.55
N ALA A 314 21.41 -2.07 8.50
CA ALA A 314 22.65 -2.15 7.75
C ALA A 314 23.85 -1.70 8.60
N THR A 315 23.70 -0.62 9.40
CA THR A 315 24.73 -0.21 10.36
C THR A 315 24.96 -1.27 11.44
N LEU A 316 23.90 -1.91 11.94
CA LEU A 316 24.00 -2.99 12.91
C LEU A 316 24.71 -4.22 12.33
N GLY A 317 24.37 -4.62 11.10
CA GLY A 317 25.04 -5.70 10.38
C GLY A 317 26.52 -5.40 10.13
N GLY A 318 26.85 -4.17 9.73
CA GLY A 318 28.23 -3.72 9.56
C GLY A 318 29.04 -3.77 10.86
N VAL A 319 28.43 -3.37 11.99
CA VAL A 319 29.07 -3.46 13.32
C VAL A 319 29.34 -4.91 13.71
N VAL A 320 28.40 -5.84 13.48
CA VAL A 320 28.59 -7.27 13.76
C VAL A 320 29.74 -7.86 12.93
N ILE A 321 29.80 -7.52 11.63
CA ILE A 321 30.90 -7.96 10.75
C ILE A 321 32.24 -7.39 11.24
N ALA A 322 32.28 -6.11 11.64
CA ALA A 322 33.49 -5.49 12.16
C ALA A 322 33.99 -6.16 13.47
N VAL A 323 33.08 -6.57 14.35
CA VAL A 323 33.43 -7.31 15.58
C VAL A 323 34.02 -8.69 15.25
N ILE A 324 33.43 -9.41 14.30
CA ILE A 324 33.94 -10.74 13.88
C ILE A 324 35.32 -10.61 13.24
N LEU A 325 35.50 -9.66 12.31
CA LEU A 325 36.80 -9.41 11.68
C LEU A 325 37.84 -8.96 12.72
N GLY A 326 37.43 -8.13 13.69
CA GLY A 326 38.26 -7.74 14.83
C GLY A 326 38.75 -8.96 15.63
N ALA A 327 37.84 -9.84 16.01
CA ALA A 327 38.16 -11.05 16.77
C ALA A 327 39.10 -12.00 16.00
N LEU A 328 38.84 -12.19 14.69
CA LEU A 328 39.71 -13.01 13.83
C LEU A 328 41.11 -12.41 13.71
N SER A 329 41.24 -11.09 13.57
CA SER A 329 42.54 -10.40 13.48
C SER A 329 43.37 -10.54 14.76
N LEU A 330 42.69 -10.56 15.91
CA LEU A 330 43.32 -10.76 17.23
C LEU A 330 43.82 -12.20 17.37
N ALA A 331 43.02 -13.19 16.93
CA ALA A 331 43.42 -14.59 16.92
C ALA A 331 44.66 -14.85 16.04
N VAL A 332 44.70 -14.24 14.85
CA VAL A 332 45.87 -14.32 13.95
C VAL A 332 47.10 -13.68 14.60
N SER A 333 46.94 -12.53 15.26
CA SER A 333 48.04 -11.85 15.96
C SER A 333 48.62 -12.70 17.10
N ILE A 334 47.77 -13.35 17.91
CA ILE A 334 48.21 -14.26 18.97
C ILE A 334 48.96 -15.46 18.38
N PHE A 335 48.43 -16.05 17.30
CA PHE A 335 49.08 -17.17 16.63
C PHE A 335 50.46 -16.78 16.07
N GLN A 336 50.56 -15.63 15.40
CA GLN A 336 51.83 -15.10 14.89
C GLN A 336 52.83 -14.82 16.02
N ALA A 337 52.38 -14.23 17.13
CA ALA A 337 53.23 -13.99 18.30
C ALA A 337 53.73 -15.32 18.91
N TRP A 338 52.88 -16.34 18.97
CA TRP A 338 53.27 -17.68 19.44
C TRP A 338 54.27 -18.36 18.50
N VAL A 339 54.05 -18.31 17.18
CA VAL A 339 54.99 -18.84 16.19
C VAL A 339 56.34 -18.11 16.28
N GLY A 340 56.34 -16.78 16.42
CA GLY A 340 57.55 -16.00 16.63
C GLY A 340 58.27 -16.37 17.93
N TYR A 341 57.54 -16.58 19.02
CA TYR A 341 58.10 -17.04 20.29
C TYR A 341 58.74 -18.43 20.16
N GLN A 342 58.09 -19.36 19.45
CA GLN A 342 58.65 -20.69 19.17
C GLN A 342 59.91 -20.64 18.32
N GLN A 343 59.93 -19.79 17.29
CA GLN A 343 61.12 -19.57 16.44
C GLN A 343 62.28 -18.97 17.23
N TRP A 344 62.02 -18.07 18.19
CA TRP A 344 63.05 -17.54 19.08
C TRP A 344 63.58 -18.59 20.07
N LYS A 345 62.71 -19.45 20.61
CA LYS A 345 63.09 -20.47 21.60
C LYS A 345 63.82 -21.68 20.98
N HIS A 346 63.56 -21.97 19.71
CA HIS A 346 64.23 -23.02 18.94
C HIS A 346 64.83 -22.44 17.65
N PRO A 347 65.91 -21.64 17.73
CA PRO A 347 66.57 -21.15 16.54
C PRO A 347 67.16 -22.36 15.79
N VAL A 348 66.67 -22.61 14.58
CA VAL A 348 67.27 -23.59 13.68
C VAL A 348 68.61 -23.02 13.24
N ASN A 349 69.71 -23.46 13.87
CA ASN A 349 71.04 -23.23 13.35
C ASN A 349 71.13 -23.89 11.98
N ARG A 350 71.09 -23.09 10.92
CA ARG A 350 71.50 -23.51 9.58
C ARG A 350 73.02 -23.47 9.54
N SER A 351 73.62 -24.66 9.59
CA SER A 351 74.99 -24.95 9.14
C SER A 351 75.15 -24.68 7.65
#